data_AF-A0A353LR55-F1
#
_entry.id   AF-A0A353LR55-F1
#
_cell.length_a   1.000
_cell.length_b   1.000
_cell.length_c   1.000
_cell.angle_alpha   90.00
_cell.angle_beta   90.00
_cell.angle_gamma   90.00
#
_symmetry.space_group_name_H-M   'P 1'
#
loop_
_entity.id
_entity.type
_entity.pdbx_description
1 polymer ?
#
loop_
_entity_poly.entity_id
_entity_poly.type
_entity_poly.pdbx_seq_one_letter_code
_entity_poly.pdbx_strand_id
1 'polypeptide(L)'
;MKKSGARILIYSHDTFGLGHLRRCRAIAHSLVEHFSNLSVLIISGSPIIGSFDFRARVDFVRVPGVIKLRNGEYTSLKLHLDIEETLELRQSIIQHTADKFAPDLFLVDKEPLGLRGEVAPTLGLLRDRGTRLVVGFRDVLDAPDALAREWARKKAIPALDTLYDDIWIYGLPEVYAPLDGLGLAPATCDKI
;
A
#
# COMPACT_ATOMS: atom_id res chain seq x y z
N MET A 1 -10.43 12.40 23.87
CA MET A 1 -9.55 11.34 24.43
C MET A 1 -8.15 11.52 23.85
N LYS A 2 -7.10 11.64 24.68
CA LYS A 2 -5.70 11.70 24.19
C LYS A 2 -5.37 10.37 23.51
N LYS A 3 -4.87 10.40 22.26
CA LYS A 3 -4.37 9.21 21.56
C LYS A 3 -3.25 8.59 22.39
N SER A 4 -3.30 7.27 22.63
CA SER A 4 -2.33 6.58 23.48
C SER A 4 -0.94 6.45 22.84
N GLY A 5 -0.80 6.74 21.55
CA GLY A 5 0.43 6.67 20.76
C GLY A 5 0.15 6.90 19.27
N ALA A 6 1.20 7.07 18.48
CA ALA A 6 1.09 7.21 17.03
C ALA A 6 0.70 5.86 16.40
N ARG A 7 -0.04 5.91 15.29
CA ARG A 7 -0.53 4.73 14.58
C ARG A 7 -0.19 4.81 13.10
N ILE A 8 0.47 3.78 12.58
CA ILE A 8 0.73 3.65 11.15
C ILE A 8 -0.08 2.48 10.61
N LEU A 9 -0.85 2.74 9.57
CA LEU A 9 -1.46 1.70 8.76
C LEU A 9 -0.56 1.48 7.54
N ILE A 10 -0.23 0.22 7.24
CA ILE A 10 0.50 -0.14 6.02
C ILE A 10 -0.41 -1.03 5.21
N TYR A 11 -0.68 -0.67 3.97
CA TYR A 11 -1.35 -1.56 3.02
C TYR A 11 -0.31 -2.20 2.11
N SER A 12 -0.37 -3.51 2.00
CA SER A 12 0.35 -4.29 1.01
C SER A 12 -0.65 -5.09 0.19
N HIS A 13 -0.73 -4.79 -1.11
CA HIS A 13 -1.67 -5.49 -1.99
C HIS A 13 -1.38 -6.99 -2.14
N ASP A 14 -0.18 -7.46 -1.71
CA ASP A 14 0.42 -8.79 -1.89
C ASP A 14 -0.52 -9.85 -2.48
N THR A 15 -0.11 -10.34 -3.64
CA THR A 15 -0.67 -11.57 -4.22
C THR A 15 0.20 -12.76 -3.80
N PHE A 16 0.68 -13.59 -4.72
CA PHE A 16 1.47 -14.79 -4.37
C PHE A 16 2.94 -14.48 -4.02
N GLY A 17 3.44 -13.29 -4.35
CA GLY A 17 4.82 -12.88 -4.07
C GLY A 17 5.07 -12.53 -2.61
N LEU A 18 6.28 -12.79 -2.10
CA LEU A 18 6.65 -12.49 -0.70
C LEU A 18 7.38 -11.15 -0.53
N GLY A 19 7.66 -10.45 -1.64
CA GLY A 19 8.51 -9.27 -1.65
C GLY A 19 7.92 -8.06 -0.93
N HIS A 20 6.62 -7.79 -1.08
CA HIS A 20 6.00 -6.62 -0.45
C HIS A 20 5.78 -6.85 1.03
N LEU A 21 5.23 -8.02 1.42
CA LEU A 21 5.04 -8.35 2.84
C LEU A 21 6.35 -8.27 3.64
N ARG A 22 7.45 -8.84 3.11
CA ARG A 22 8.75 -8.80 3.79
C ARG A 22 9.25 -7.36 3.99
N ARG A 23 9.02 -6.48 3.00
CA ARG A 23 9.39 -5.07 3.09
C ARG A 23 8.53 -4.32 4.09
N CYS A 24 7.21 -4.43 4.01
CA CYS A 24 6.29 -3.79 4.94
C CYS A 24 6.58 -4.23 6.39
N ARG A 25 6.89 -5.51 6.60
CA ARG A 25 7.32 -6.04 7.90
C ARG A 25 8.64 -5.45 8.36
N ALA A 26 9.65 -5.36 7.48
CA ALA A 26 10.94 -4.78 7.83
C ALA A 26 10.82 -3.30 8.23
N ILE A 27 10.04 -2.51 7.48
CA ILE A 27 9.72 -1.12 7.78
C ILE A 27 9.01 -1.04 9.13
N ALA A 28 7.94 -1.81 9.33
CA ALA A 28 7.17 -1.81 10.57
C ALA A 28 8.03 -2.13 11.79
N HIS A 29 8.88 -3.17 11.69
CA HIS A 29 9.79 -3.58 12.76
C HIS A 29 10.79 -2.48 13.12
N SER A 30 11.44 -1.90 12.10
CA SER A 30 12.39 -0.80 12.33
C SER A 30 11.70 0.39 13.00
N LEU A 31 10.51 0.76 12.55
CA LEU A 31 9.77 1.88 13.13
C LEU A 31 9.42 1.65 14.61
N VAL A 32 8.88 0.49 14.98
CA VAL A 32 8.53 0.24 16.40
C VAL A 32 9.75 0.06 17.30
N GLU A 33 10.92 -0.28 16.76
CA GLU A 33 12.19 -0.31 17.50
C GLU A 33 12.65 1.11 17.86
N HIS A 34 12.51 2.07 16.94
CA HIS A 34 12.95 3.45 17.14
C HIS A 34 11.91 4.31 17.88
N PHE A 35 10.62 3.99 17.76
CA PHE A 35 9.53 4.77 18.35
C PHE A 35 8.75 3.94 19.38
N SER A 36 9.02 4.17 20.67
CA SER A 36 8.47 3.40 21.78
C SER A 36 6.94 3.49 21.93
N ASN A 37 6.33 4.57 21.43
CA ASN A 37 4.88 4.80 21.50
C ASN A 37 4.19 4.74 20.11
N LEU A 38 4.73 3.92 19.21
CA LEU A 38 4.19 3.68 17.88
C LEU A 38 3.62 2.27 17.78
N SER A 39 2.43 2.16 17.19
CA SER A 39 1.84 0.89 16.75
C SER A 39 1.68 0.86 15.24
N VAL A 40 1.90 -0.29 14.65
CA VAL A 40 1.78 -0.50 13.20
C VAL A 40 0.78 -1.63 12.92
N LEU A 41 -0.16 -1.39 12.01
CA LEU A 41 -1.08 -2.40 11.51
C LEU A 41 -0.83 -2.63 10.02
N ILE A 42 -0.61 -3.87 9.61
CA ILE A 42 -0.38 -4.23 8.20
C ILE A 42 -1.62 -4.89 7.63
N ILE A 43 -2.16 -4.37 6.53
CA ILE A 43 -3.20 -5.04 5.74
C ILE A 43 -2.54 -5.78 4.58
N SER A 44 -2.78 -7.09 4.44
CA SER A 44 -2.21 -7.89 3.36
C SER A 44 -3.15 -8.96 2.81
N GLY A 45 -3.07 -9.18 1.49
CA GLY A 45 -3.69 -10.31 0.81
C GLY A 45 -2.89 -11.61 0.85
N SER A 46 -1.66 -11.59 1.39
CA SER A 46 -0.76 -12.73 1.37
C SER A 46 -1.32 -13.91 2.17
N PRO A 47 -1.36 -15.13 1.60
CA PRO A 47 -1.91 -16.27 2.29
C PRO A 47 -1.06 -16.81 3.44
N ILE A 48 0.18 -16.34 3.56
CA ILE A 48 1.14 -16.79 4.55
C ILE A 48 1.49 -15.71 5.57
N ILE A 49 0.75 -14.59 5.62
CA ILE A 49 1.06 -13.51 6.57
C ILE A 49 1.10 -13.99 8.02
N GLY A 50 0.19 -14.88 8.40
CA GLY A 50 0.16 -15.47 9.74
C GLY A 50 1.29 -16.47 10.03
N SER A 51 2.15 -16.78 9.05
CA SER A 51 3.34 -17.62 9.25
C SER A 51 4.60 -16.81 9.55
N PHE A 52 4.52 -15.48 9.58
CA PHE A 52 5.64 -14.60 9.95
C PHE A 52 5.58 -14.18 11.41
N ASP A 53 6.75 -14.03 12.03
CA ASP A 53 6.86 -13.41 13.35
C ASP A 53 6.78 -11.89 13.27
N PHE A 54 5.91 -11.31 14.09
CA PHE A 54 5.77 -9.87 14.25
C PHE A 54 6.25 -9.42 15.63
N ARG A 55 6.95 -8.28 15.68
CA ARG A 55 7.37 -7.66 16.93
C ARG A 55 6.15 -7.14 17.71
N ALA A 56 6.31 -6.97 19.02
CA ALA A 56 5.32 -6.26 19.83
C ALA A 56 4.97 -4.90 19.20
N ARG A 57 3.67 -4.54 19.23
CA ARG A 57 3.08 -3.35 18.58
C ARG A 57 3.02 -3.38 17.05
N VAL A 58 3.37 -4.50 16.42
CA VAL A 58 3.09 -4.77 15.00
C VAL A 58 2.07 -5.90 14.92
N ASP A 59 0.96 -5.64 14.24
CA ASP A 59 -0.08 -6.64 14.00
C ASP A 59 -0.55 -6.57 12.54
N PHE A 60 -1.43 -7.48 12.14
CA PHE A 60 -1.94 -7.52 10.78
C PHE A 60 -3.43 -7.83 10.65
N VAL A 61 -4.03 -7.33 9.56
CA VAL A 61 -5.33 -7.75 9.07
C VAL A 61 -5.13 -8.44 7.73
N ARG A 62 -5.64 -9.67 7.62
CA ARG A 62 -5.64 -10.40 6.37
C ARG A 62 -6.90 -10.09 5.58
N VAL A 63 -6.74 -9.71 4.31
CA VAL A 63 -7.84 -9.63 3.34
C VAL A 63 -7.86 -10.87 2.44
N PRO A 64 -9.00 -11.23 1.82
CA PRO A 64 -9.08 -12.35 0.90
C PRO A 64 -8.01 -12.29 -0.18
N GLY A 65 -7.23 -13.36 -0.36
CA GLY A 65 -6.14 -13.40 -1.33
C GLY A 65 -6.66 -13.54 -2.77
N VAL A 66 -5.93 -12.95 -3.71
CA VAL A 66 -6.17 -13.08 -5.16
C VAL A 66 -4.93 -13.66 -5.85
N ILE A 67 -5.15 -14.46 -6.90
CA ILE A 67 -4.11 -15.03 -7.75
C ILE A 67 -4.13 -14.29 -9.08
N LYS A 68 -2.96 -13.87 -9.56
CA LYS A 68 -2.79 -13.42 -10.94
C LYS A 68 -2.61 -14.64 -11.83
N LEU A 69 -3.54 -14.86 -12.75
CA LEU A 69 -3.47 -15.88 -13.78
C LEU A 69 -2.43 -15.49 -14.86
N ARG A 70 -1.95 -16.47 -15.61
CA ARG A 70 -0.91 -16.27 -16.64
C ARG A 70 -1.35 -15.35 -17.77
N ASN A 71 -2.65 -15.23 -18.01
CA ASN A 71 -3.24 -14.31 -18.98
C ASN A 71 -3.35 -12.86 -18.45
N GLY A 72 -2.93 -12.60 -17.20
CA GLY A 72 -3.01 -11.28 -16.57
C GLY A 72 -4.33 -10.99 -15.84
N GLU A 73 -5.31 -11.90 -15.91
CA GLU A 73 -6.54 -11.82 -15.12
C GLU A 73 -6.27 -12.16 -13.65
N TYR A 74 -7.19 -11.75 -12.77
CA TYR A 74 -7.13 -12.08 -11.36
C TYR A 74 -8.29 -13.00 -11.00
N THR A 75 -8.03 -14.03 -10.20
CA THR A 75 -9.06 -14.91 -9.63
C THR A 75 -8.89 -15.01 -8.12
N SER A 76 -9.94 -15.37 -7.40
CA SER A 76 -9.93 -15.56 -5.96
C SER A 76 -9.10 -16.81 -5.58
N LEU A 77 -8.34 -16.75 -4.48
CA LEU A 77 -7.37 -17.80 -4.14
C LEU A 77 -8.03 -19.10 -3.62
N LYS A 78 -9.19 -19.01 -2.95
CA LYS A 78 -9.82 -20.14 -2.26
C LYS A 78 -11.35 -20.19 -2.34
N LEU A 79 -11.99 -19.09 -2.69
CA LEU A 79 -13.44 -18.97 -2.71
C LEU A 79 -13.89 -19.11 -4.17
N HIS A 80 -15.02 -19.75 -4.46
CA HIS A 80 -15.62 -19.71 -5.80
C HIS A 80 -16.40 -18.40 -5.99
N LEU A 81 -15.77 -17.29 -5.65
CA LEU A 81 -16.32 -15.95 -5.81
C LEU A 81 -15.77 -15.31 -7.07
N ASP A 82 -16.59 -14.48 -7.69
CA ASP A 82 -16.15 -13.60 -8.75
C ASP A 82 -15.05 -12.66 -8.23
N ILE A 83 -14.19 -12.19 -9.13
CA ILE A 83 -13.10 -11.30 -8.77
C ILE A 83 -13.65 -9.95 -8.29
N GLU A 84 -14.72 -9.45 -8.90
CA GLU A 84 -15.44 -8.25 -8.47
C GLU A 84 -15.93 -8.37 -7.02
N GLU A 85 -16.64 -9.44 -6.66
CA GLU A 85 -17.12 -9.68 -5.29
C GLU A 85 -15.95 -9.77 -4.30
N THR A 86 -14.86 -10.40 -4.70
CA THR A 86 -13.65 -10.50 -3.86
C THR A 86 -13.04 -9.12 -3.62
N LEU A 87 -13.02 -8.25 -4.64
CA LEU A 87 -12.51 -6.88 -4.52
C LEU A 87 -13.42 -6.02 -3.64
N GLU A 88 -14.74 -6.18 -3.73
CA GLU A 88 -15.69 -5.48 -2.86
C GLU A 88 -15.47 -5.86 -1.38
N LEU A 89 -15.28 -7.16 -1.09
CA LEU A 89 -14.94 -7.63 0.25
C LEU A 89 -13.61 -7.07 0.74
N ARG A 90 -12.57 -7.10 -0.11
CA ARG A 90 -11.25 -6.55 0.22
C ARG A 90 -11.37 -5.05 0.52
N GLN A 91 -12.01 -4.28 -0.35
CA GLN A 91 -12.24 -2.84 -0.17
C GLN A 91 -12.97 -2.55 1.14
N SER A 92 -14.04 -3.28 1.44
CA SER A 92 -14.81 -3.11 2.68
C SER A 92 -13.96 -3.35 3.92
N ILE A 93 -13.16 -4.42 3.94
CA ILE A 93 -12.25 -4.71 5.06
C ILE A 93 -11.20 -3.61 5.20
N ILE A 94 -10.57 -3.18 4.10
CA ILE A 94 -9.54 -2.13 4.12
C ILE A 94 -10.11 -0.84 4.70
N GLN A 95 -11.24 -0.40 4.18
CA GLN A 95 -11.88 0.85 4.56
C GLN A 95 -12.34 0.84 6.02
N HIS A 96 -13.03 -0.22 6.46
CA HIS A 96 -13.47 -0.34 7.86
C HIS A 96 -12.31 -0.45 8.84
N THR A 97 -11.26 -1.20 8.47
CA THR A 97 -10.04 -1.29 9.27
C THR A 97 -9.42 0.08 9.45
N ALA A 98 -9.22 0.83 8.36
CA ALA A 98 -8.68 2.18 8.40
C ALA A 98 -9.54 3.15 9.21
N ASP A 99 -10.86 3.08 9.03
CA ASP A 99 -11.83 3.89 9.78
C ASP A 99 -11.66 3.72 11.29
N LYS A 100 -11.69 2.45 11.76
CA LYS A 100 -11.64 2.14 13.20
C LYS A 100 -10.25 2.28 13.80
N PHE A 101 -9.21 1.93 13.04
CA PHE A 101 -7.84 2.05 13.51
C PHE A 101 -7.42 3.53 13.65
N ALA A 102 -7.98 4.42 12.84
CA ALA A 102 -7.73 5.86 12.84
C ALA A 102 -6.22 6.17 12.82
N PRO A 103 -5.50 5.76 11.76
CA PRO A 103 -4.06 5.96 11.66
C PRO A 103 -3.70 7.45 11.64
N ASP A 104 -2.48 7.78 12.06
CA ASP A 104 -1.86 9.09 11.86
C ASP A 104 -1.17 9.15 10.48
N LEU A 105 -0.69 8.00 9.99
CA LEU A 105 -0.09 7.84 8.67
C LEU A 105 -0.57 6.55 8.01
N PHE A 106 -0.90 6.63 6.72
CA PHE A 106 -1.22 5.49 5.89
C PHE A 106 -0.20 5.33 4.77
N LEU A 107 0.55 4.23 4.81
CA LEU A 107 1.57 3.86 3.83
C LEU A 107 1.02 2.81 2.87
N VAL A 108 0.94 3.15 1.58
CA VAL A 108 0.49 2.25 0.52
C VAL A 108 1.69 1.67 -0.23
N ASP A 109 1.86 0.35 -0.18
CA ASP A 109 2.91 -0.39 -0.88
C ASP A 109 2.32 -1.30 -1.98
N LYS A 110 2.77 -1.27 -3.22
CA LYS A 110 3.52 -0.25 -4.00
C LYS A 110 2.52 0.49 -4.93
N GLU A 111 1.31 -0.02 -5.04
CA GLU A 111 0.33 0.39 -6.05
C GLU A 111 -0.52 1.57 -5.54
N PRO A 112 -0.47 2.76 -6.16
CA PRO A 112 -1.10 3.96 -5.60
C PRO A 112 -2.61 3.86 -5.33
N LEU A 113 -3.33 2.99 -6.02
CA LEU A 113 -4.76 2.75 -5.78
C LEU A 113 -5.04 1.33 -5.28
N GLY A 114 -4.00 0.58 -4.94
CA GLY A 114 -4.08 -0.85 -4.63
C GLY A 114 -4.48 -1.70 -5.83
N LEU A 115 -4.86 -2.95 -5.56
CA LEU A 115 -5.34 -3.86 -6.59
C LEU A 115 -6.67 -3.37 -7.16
N ARG A 116 -6.70 -3.06 -8.47
CA ARG A 116 -7.92 -2.60 -9.19
C ARG A 116 -8.66 -1.44 -8.50
N GLY A 117 -7.97 -0.60 -7.75
CA GLY A 117 -8.58 0.59 -7.14
C GLY A 117 -9.17 0.39 -5.74
N GLU A 118 -9.03 -0.79 -5.14
CA GLU A 118 -9.67 -1.13 -3.85
C GLU A 118 -9.28 -0.22 -2.67
N VAL A 119 -8.17 0.51 -2.77
CA VAL A 119 -7.69 1.42 -1.72
C VAL A 119 -8.21 2.85 -1.92
N ALA A 120 -8.72 3.19 -3.10
CA ALA A 120 -9.14 4.55 -3.43
C ALA A 120 -10.20 5.13 -2.46
N PRO A 121 -11.25 4.39 -2.04
CA PRO A 121 -12.21 4.89 -1.05
C PRO A 121 -11.58 5.14 0.32
N THR A 122 -10.59 4.32 0.69
CA THR A 122 -9.85 4.44 1.96
C THR A 122 -8.96 5.68 1.95
N LEU A 123 -8.27 5.95 0.85
CA LEU A 123 -7.49 7.19 0.67
C LEU A 123 -8.38 8.42 0.78
N GLY A 124 -9.54 8.41 0.11
CA GLY A 124 -10.52 9.50 0.21
C GLY A 124 -10.96 9.75 1.65
N LEU A 125 -11.40 8.70 2.33
CA LEU A 125 -11.83 8.76 3.74
C LEU A 125 -10.74 9.32 4.67
N LEU A 126 -9.50 8.85 4.52
CA LEU A 126 -8.41 9.22 5.43
C LEU A 126 -7.88 10.63 5.14
N ARG A 127 -7.86 11.06 3.88
CA ARG A 127 -7.54 12.43 3.48
C ARG A 127 -8.52 13.42 4.10
N ASP A 128 -9.82 13.13 4.04
CA ASP A 128 -10.87 13.99 4.61
C ASP A 128 -10.76 14.11 6.15
N ARG A 129 -10.00 13.20 6.79
CA ARG A 129 -9.66 13.23 8.23
C ARG A 129 -8.32 13.88 8.55
N GLY A 130 -7.57 14.33 7.55
CA GLY A 130 -6.23 14.89 7.72
C GLY A 130 -5.16 13.85 8.09
N THR A 131 -5.38 12.57 7.72
CA THR A 131 -4.34 11.53 7.85
C THR A 131 -3.23 11.79 6.85
N ARG A 132 -1.96 11.63 7.23
CA ARG A 132 -0.84 11.72 6.28
C ARG A 132 -0.84 10.51 5.34
N LEU A 133 -0.93 10.73 4.04
CA LEU A 133 -1.01 9.68 3.03
C LEU A 133 0.31 9.57 2.27
N VAL A 134 0.92 8.39 2.32
CA VAL A 134 2.24 8.12 1.74
C VAL A 134 2.16 6.91 0.81
N VAL A 135 2.80 6.99 -0.34
CA VAL A 135 3.02 5.83 -1.22
C VAL A 135 4.49 5.45 -1.20
N GLY A 136 4.76 4.15 -1.15
CA GLY A 136 6.10 3.59 -1.14
C GLY A 136 6.47 2.91 -2.45
N PHE A 137 7.62 3.28 -3.02
CA PHE A 137 8.14 2.72 -4.25
C PHE A 137 9.53 2.11 -4.05
N ARG A 138 9.83 1.05 -4.80
CA ARG A 138 11.19 0.52 -4.92
C ARG A 138 11.98 1.33 -5.95
N ASP A 139 13.29 1.33 -5.81
CA ASP A 139 14.22 1.88 -6.81
C ASP A 139 14.00 1.29 -8.21
N VAL A 140 13.79 -0.02 -8.35
CA VAL A 140 13.57 -0.65 -9.65
C VAL A 140 12.12 -1.07 -9.80
N LEU A 141 11.28 -0.25 -10.44
CA LEU A 141 9.85 -0.54 -10.59
C LEU A 141 9.59 -1.63 -11.63
N ASP A 142 9.70 -1.32 -12.92
CA ASP A 142 9.57 -2.21 -14.07
C ASP A 142 10.20 -1.49 -15.29
N ALA A 143 10.22 -2.12 -16.47
CA ALA A 143 10.68 -1.43 -17.69
C ALA A 143 9.85 -0.14 -17.93
N PRO A 144 10.48 1.02 -18.23
CA PRO A 144 9.80 2.32 -18.28
C PRO A 144 8.53 2.33 -19.13
N ASP A 145 8.59 1.77 -20.34
CA ASP A 145 7.44 1.70 -21.24
C ASP A 145 6.29 0.83 -20.71
N ALA A 146 6.61 -0.27 -20.03
CA ALA A 146 5.61 -1.14 -19.43
C ALA A 146 4.95 -0.45 -18.23
N LEU A 147 5.75 0.20 -17.39
CA LEU A 147 5.30 0.97 -16.25
C LEU A 147 4.38 2.13 -16.67
N ALA A 148 4.80 2.93 -17.67
CA ALA A 148 4.03 4.06 -18.18
C ALA A 148 2.66 3.62 -18.72
N ARG A 149 2.60 2.54 -19.52
CA ARG A 149 1.33 1.98 -20.01
C ARG A 149 0.44 1.48 -18.87
N GLU A 150 1.04 0.80 -17.89
CA GLU A 150 0.31 0.30 -16.74
C GLU A 150 -0.27 1.43 -15.88
N TRP A 151 0.53 2.46 -15.60
CA TRP A 151 0.16 3.61 -14.78
C TRP A 151 -0.88 4.49 -15.47
N ALA A 152 -0.79 4.64 -16.79
CA ALA A 152 -1.83 5.32 -17.57
C ALA A 152 -3.18 4.59 -17.43
N ARG A 153 -3.20 3.27 -17.65
CA ARG A 153 -4.40 2.44 -17.51
C ARG A 153 -4.98 2.47 -16.08
N LYS A 154 -4.12 2.46 -15.07
CA LYS A 154 -4.50 2.48 -13.65
C LYS A 154 -4.76 3.88 -13.10
N LYS A 155 -4.57 4.94 -13.88
CA LYS A 155 -4.64 6.34 -13.42
C LYS A 155 -3.74 6.61 -12.20
N ALA A 156 -2.54 6.04 -12.20
CA ALA A 156 -1.60 6.16 -11.09
C ALA A 156 -1.10 7.60 -10.91
N ILE A 157 -0.71 8.28 -11.98
CA ILE A 157 -0.19 9.66 -11.92
C ILE A 157 -1.23 10.63 -11.32
N PRO A 158 -2.49 10.69 -11.80
CA PRO A 158 -3.51 11.51 -11.14
C PRO A 158 -3.72 11.19 -9.65
N ALA A 159 -3.58 9.93 -9.25
CA ALA A 159 -3.67 9.54 -7.85
C ALA A 159 -2.50 10.08 -7.02
N LEU A 160 -1.27 10.01 -7.54
CA LEU A 160 -0.08 10.60 -6.91
C LEU A 160 -0.22 12.12 -6.74
N ASP A 161 -0.77 12.78 -7.75
CA ASP A 161 -0.95 14.23 -7.74
C ASP A 161 -1.98 14.66 -6.68
N THR A 162 -3.08 13.92 -6.55
CA THR A 162 -4.28 14.39 -5.81
C THR A 162 -4.55 13.70 -4.48
N LEU A 163 -4.05 12.48 -4.27
CA LEU A 163 -4.38 11.68 -3.09
C LEU A 163 -3.23 11.57 -2.09
N TYR A 164 -1.98 11.72 -2.53
CA TYR A 164 -0.82 11.51 -1.69
C TYR A 164 -0.16 12.81 -1.27
N ASP A 165 0.34 12.83 -0.04
CA ASP A 165 1.11 13.93 0.53
C ASP A 165 2.61 13.73 0.32
N ASP A 166 3.10 12.50 0.45
CA ASP A 166 4.51 12.12 0.23
C ASP A 166 4.63 10.87 -0.65
N ILE A 167 5.77 10.78 -1.32
CA ILE A 167 6.21 9.65 -2.11
C ILE A 167 7.56 9.19 -1.56
N TRP A 168 7.65 7.98 -1.01
CA TRP A 168 8.90 7.46 -0.49
C TRP A 168 9.53 6.49 -1.47
N ILE A 169 10.77 6.76 -1.88
CA ILE A 169 11.59 5.85 -2.68
C ILE A 169 12.52 5.07 -1.76
N TYR A 170 12.40 3.74 -1.78
CA TYR A 170 13.25 2.82 -1.03
C TYR A 170 14.57 2.56 -1.78
N GLY A 171 15.31 3.63 -2.07
CA GLY A 171 16.53 3.62 -2.84
C GLY A 171 17.28 4.93 -2.71
N LEU A 172 18.52 4.94 -3.20
CA LEU A 172 19.35 6.14 -3.21
C LEU A 172 19.17 6.89 -4.54
N PRO A 173 18.83 8.19 -4.50
CA PRO A 173 18.63 8.99 -5.72
C PRO A 173 19.89 9.08 -6.57
N GLU A 174 21.09 8.98 -5.96
CA GLU A 174 22.37 8.97 -6.66
C GLU A 174 22.58 7.69 -7.50
N VAL A 175 21.87 6.61 -7.17
CA VAL A 175 21.95 5.34 -7.88
C VAL A 175 20.93 5.31 -9.01
N TYR A 176 19.67 5.62 -8.71
CA TYR A 176 18.59 5.58 -9.71
C TYR A 176 17.33 6.30 -9.24
N ALA A 177 16.72 7.06 -10.15
CA ALA A 177 15.46 7.78 -9.94
C ALA A 177 14.29 7.06 -10.66
N PRO A 178 13.50 6.20 -9.96
CA PRO A 178 12.48 5.36 -10.60
C PRO A 178 11.35 6.09 -11.32
N LEU A 179 11.13 7.35 -10.98
CA LEU A 179 10.00 8.14 -11.44
C LEU A 179 10.38 9.11 -12.57
N ASP A 180 11.66 9.19 -12.92
CA ASP A 180 12.14 10.03 -14.00
C ASP A 180 11.55 9.58 -15.34
N GLY A 181 11.16 10.55 -16.16
CA GLY A 181 10.57 10.30 -17.48
C GLY A 181 9.10 9.86 -17.46
N LEU A 182 8.46 9.73 -16.30
CA LEU A 182 7.02 9.40 -16.20
C LEU A 182 6.09 10.60 -16.39
N GLY A 183 6.63 11.80 -16.60
CA GLY A 183 5.81 13.01 -16.85
C GLY A 183 5.06 13.50 -15.61
N LEU A 184 5.63 13.31 -14.42
CA LEU A 184 5.06 13.85 -13.18
C LEU A 184 5.05 15.38 -13.21
N ALA A 185 3.98 15.98 -12.68
CA ALA A 185 3.93 17.42 -12.49
C ALA A 185 4.98 17.86 -11.45
N PRO A 186 5.54 19.09 -11.54
CA PRO A 186 6.51 19.58 -10.57
C PRO A 186 6.05 19.46 -9.12
N ALA A 187 4.77 19.80 -8.85
CA ALA A 187 4.17 19.68 -7.52
C ALA A 187 4.10 18.23 -6.99
N THR A 188 4.18 17.23 -7.87
CA THR A 188 4.24 15.81 -7.49
C THR A 188 5.68 15.37 -7.27
N CYS A 189 6.63 15.92 -8.01
CA CYS A 189 8.06 15.73 -7.74
C CYS A 189 8.47 16.31 -6.39
N ASP A 190 7.85 17.42 -5.96
CA ASP A 190 8.10 18.05 -4.65
C ASP A 190 7.70 17.16 -3.45
N LYS A 191 6.99 16.05 -3.71
CA LYS A 191 6.56 15.07 -2.69
C LYS A 191 7.56 13.93 -2.50
N ILE A 192 8.58 13.82 -3.35
CA ILE A 192 9.55 12.70 -3.39
C ILE A 192 10.65 12.87 -2.33
#